data_AF-A0A8T5J1L6-F1
#
_entry.id   AF-A0A8T5J1L6-F1
#
_cell.length_a   1.000
_cell.length_b   1.000
_cell.length_c   1.000
_cell.angle_alpha   90.00
_cell.angle_beta   90.00
_cell.angle_gamma   90.00
#
_symmetry.space_group_name_H-M   'P 1'
#
loop_
_entity.id
_entity.type
_entity.pdbx_description
1 polymer ?
#
loop_
_entity_poly.entity_id
_entity_poly.type
_entity_poly.pdbx_seq_one_letter_code
_entity_poly.pdbx_strand_id
1 'polypeptide(L)'
;MILSSEAGYLYVYSKELVSINKKIKKLSKHADKHLEKHHKASDLNKKMKHYDKHKSKKEDIHKLVKKHNQILKRLQHHNIAFYHALKKESKID
;
A
#
# COMPACT_ATOMS: atom_id res chain seq x y z
N MET A 1 -12.63 -7.47 -26.51
CA MET A 1 -12.42 -6.09 -26.01
C MET A 1 -12.42 -6.03 -24.48
N ILE A 2 -13.27 -6.81 -23.79
CA ILE A 2 -13.31 -6.87 -22.32
C ILE A 2 -11.99 -7.40 -21.73
N LEU A 3 -11.40 -8.43 -22.34
CA LEU A 3 -10.15 -9.05 -21.86
C LEU A 3 -8.98 -8.06 -21.78
N SER A 4 -8.77 -7.26 -22.83
CA SER A 4 -7.70 -6.25 -22.89
C SER A 4 -7.90 -5.15 -21.85
N SER A 5 -9.14 -4.71 -21.63
CA SER A 5 -9.47 -3.71 -20.60
C SER A 5 -9.17 -4.23 -19.19
N GLU A 6 -9.59 -5.46 -18.88
CA GLU A 6 -9.31 -6.10 -17.59
C GLU A 6 -7.81 -6.31 -17.37
N ALA A 7 -7.07 -6.73 -18.39
CA ALA A 7 -5.60 -6.79 -18.35
C ALA A 7 -4.96 -5.43 -18.06
N GLY A 8 -5.48 -4.36 -18.67
CA GLY A 8 -5.06 -2.99 -18.41
C GLY A 8 -5.27 -2.58 -16.95
N TYR A 9 -6.44 -2.86 -16.38
CA TYR A 9 -6.73 -2.58 -14.97
C TYR A 9 -5.79 -3.36 -14.04
N LEU A 10 -5.58 -4.65 -14.29
CA LEU A 10 -4.65 -5.48 -13.53
C LEU A 10 -3.24 -4.89 -13.54
N TYR A 11 -2.75 -4.47 -14.72
CA TYR A 11 -1.45 -3.83 -14.85
C TYR A 11 -1.36 -2.54 -14.02
N VAL A 12 -2.30 -1.62 -14.19
CA VAL A 12 -2.30 -0.32 -13.49
C VAL A 12 -2.33 -0.51 -11.97
N TYR A 13 -3.24 -1.33 -11.47
CA TYR A 13 -3.36 -1.55 -10.04
C TYR A 13 -2.15 -2.28 -9.45
N SER A 14 -1.52 -3.20 -10.19
CA SER A 14 -0.28 -3.84 -9.75
C SER A 14 0.86 -2.83 -9.57
N LYS A 15 1.00 -1.86 -10.50
CA LYS A 15 1.99 -0.77 -10.40
C LYS A 15 1.68 0.16 -9.22
N GLU A 16 0.41 0.45 -8.98
CA GLU A 16 0.00 1.27 -7.85
C GLU A 16 0.31 0.58 -6.50
N LEU A 17 0.07 -0.73 -6.36
CA LEU A 17 0.47 -1.50 -5.18
C LEU A 17 1.97 -1.43 -4.92
N VAL A 18 2.78 -1.63 -5.97
CA VAL A 18 4.25 -1.53 -5.86
C VAL A 18 4.67 -0.15 -5.35
N SER A 19 4.04 0.92 -5.85
CA SER A 19 4.29 2.30 -5.42
C SER A 19 3.92 2.51 -3.95
N ILE A 20 2.76 2.00 -3.51
CA ILE A 20 2.32 2.10 -2.11
C ILE A 20 3.27 1.32 -1.19
N ASN A 21 3.69 0.11 -1.57
CA ASN A 21 4.62 -0.69 -0.77
C ASN A 21 5.97 0.02 -0.58
N LYS A 22 6.49 0.69 -1.63
CA LYS A 22 7.69 1.52 -1.52
C LYS A 22 7.48 2.69 -0.55
N LYS A 23 6.32 3.35 -0.59
CA LYS A 23 5.98 4.46 0.33
C LYS A 23 5.86 3.99 1.78
N ILE A 24 5.18 2.88 2.02
CA ILE A 24 5.06 2.26 3.36
C ILE A 24 6.46 1.95 3.89
N LYS A 25 7.30 1.24 3.13
CA LYS A 25 8.67 0.90 3.54
C LYS A 25 9.50 2.13 3.91
N LYS A 26 9.39 3.22 3.14
CA LYS A 26 10.09 4.47 3.44
C LYS A 26 9.57 5.10 4.73
N LEU A 27 8.26 5.18 4.93
CA LEU A 27 7.66 5.76 6.13
C LEU A 27 7.96 4.92 7.38
N SER A 28 7.97 3.59 7.29
CA SER A 28 8.36 2.72 8.40
C SER A 28 9.76 3.05 8.89
N LYS A 29 10.74 3.12 7.97
CA LYS A 29 12.12 3.54 8.33
C LYS A 29 12.18 4.91 9.02
N HIS A 30 11.34 5.85 8.59
CA HIS A 30 11.28 7.18 9.22
C HIS A 30 10.62 7.13 10.61
N ALA A 31 9.57 6.33 10.78
CA ALA A 31 8.93 6.11 12.07
C ALA A 31 9.93 5.48 13.05
N ASP A 32 10.61 4.41 12.65
CA ASP A 32 11.61 3.70 13.46
C ASP A 32 12.75 4.64 13.87
N LYS A 33 13.27 5.44 12.93
CA LYS A 33 14.28 6.47 13.23
C LYS A 33 13.82 7.48 14.27
N HIS A 34 12.54 7.88 14.25
CA HIS A 34 12.01 8.80 15.26
C HIS A 34 11.80 8.10 16.61
N LEU A 35 11.42 6.83 16.62
CA LEU A 35 11.32 6.03 17.84
C LEU A 35 12.69 5.84 18.51
N GLU A 36 13.72 5.49 17.74
CA GLU A 36 15.10 5.41 18.25
C GLU A 36 15.58 6.73 18.84
N LYS A 37 15.30 7.85 18.14
CA LYS A 37 15.66 9.19 18.62
C LYS A 37 14.91 9.59 19.89
N HIS A 38 13.65 9.17 20.04
CA HIS A 38 12.91 9.33 21.28
C HIS A 38 13.67 8.61 22.40
N HIS A 39 13.98 7.32 22.24
CA HIS A 39 14.65 6.54 23.29
C HIS A 39 16.02 7.11 23.68
N LYS A 40 16.77 7.67 22.72
CA LYS A 40 18.10 8.26 22.96
C LYS A 40 18.08 9.68 23.53
N ALA A 41 16.97 10.41 23.41
CA ALA A 41 16.92 11.79 23.90
C ALA A 41 16.88 11.82 25.43
N SER A 42 17.72 12.64 26.05
CA SER A 42 17.71 12.87 27.50
C SER A 42 16.71 13.96 27.90
N ASP A 43 16.50 14.94 27.04
CA ASP A 43 15.58 16.06 27.24
C ASP A 43 14.11 15.66 26.92
N LEU A 44 13.21 16.01 27.83
CA LEU A 44 11.79 15.68 27.74
C LEU A 44 11.12 16.32 26.52
N ASN A 45 11.45 17.58 26.22
CA ASN A 45 10.88 18.28 25.08
C ASN A 45 11.29 17.63 23.75
N LYS A 46 12.56 17.25 23.61
CA LYS A 46 13.06 16.47 22.46
C LYS A 46 12.40 15.09 22.39
N LYS A 47 12.20 14.39 23.51
CA LYS A 47 11.47 13.11 23.54
C LYS A 47 10.07 13.26 22.97
N MET A 48 9.31 14.24 23.47
CA MET A 48 7.93 14.48 23.02
C MET A 48 7.88 14.80 21.53
N LYS A 49 8.76 15.68 21.04
CA LYS A 49 8.84 16.02 19.61
C LYS A 49 9.14 14.81 18.72
N HIS A 50 9.96 13.87 19.18
CA HIS A 50 10.23 12.63 18.45
C HIS A 50 9.07 11.64 18.50
N TYR A 51 8.38 11.55 19.64
CA TYR A 51 7.16 10.77 19.80
C TYR A 51 6.06 11.25 18.83
N ASP A 52 5.78 12.55 18.79
CA ASP A 52 4.74 13.12 17.91
C ASP A 52 5.04 12.86 16.44
N LYS A 53 6.31 13.00 16.03
CA LYS A 53 6.74 12.67 14.67
C LYS A 53 6.57 11.19 14.35
N HIS A 54 6.93 10.30 15.26
CA HIS A 54 6.71 8.86 15.10
C HIS A 54 5.21 8.54 14.98
N LYS A 55 4.36 9.13 15.85
CA LYS A 55 2.90 8.96 15.81
C LYS A 55 2.32 9.42 14.47
N SER A 56 2.67 10.62 14.01
CA SER A 56 2.25 11.14 12.71
C SER A 56 2.64 10.20 11.56
N LYS A 57 3.86 9.65 11.57
CA LYS A 57 4.28 8.68 10.53
C LYS A 57 3.50 7.37 10.60
N LYS A 58 3.13 6.90 11.79
CA LYS A 58 2.23 5.72 11.94
C LYS A 58 0.85 5.98 11.36
N GLU A 59 0.29 7.17 11.55
CA GLU A 59 -1.00 7.55 10.96
C GLU A 59 -0.95 7.58 9.43
N ASP A 60 0.13 8.15 8.85
CA ASP A 60 0.37 8.13 7.40
C ASP A 60 0.45 6.69 6.86
N ILE A 61 1.19 5.80 7.56
CA ILE A 61 1.28 4.38 7.20
C ILE A 61 -0.10 3.72 7.24
N HIS A 62 -0.89 3.97 8.28
CA HIS A 62 -2.23 3.39 8.41
C HIS A 62 -3.16 3.79 7.25
N LYS A 63 -3.11 5.06 6.83
CA LYS A 63 -3.83 5.54 5.64
C LYS A 63 -3.39 4.80 4.36
N LEU A 64 -2.09 4.60 4.18
CA LEU A 64 -1.56 3.85 3.04
C LEU A 64 -1.96 2.38 3.06
N VAL A 65 -1.99 1.73 4.22
CA VAL A 65 -2.45 0.33 4.37
C VAL A 65 -3.93 0.21 4.00
N LYS A 66 -4.77 1.17 4.42
CA LYS A 66 -6.18 1.21 3.99
C LYS A 66 -6.29 1.30 2.46
N LYS A 67 -5.51 2.18 1.83
CA LYS A 67 -5.49 2.31 0.36
C LYS A 67 -4.96 1.05 -0.32
N HIS A 68 -3.91 0.44 0.21
CA HIS A 68 -3.34 -0.83 -0.26
C HIS A 68 -4.43 -1.92 -0.30
N ASN A 69 -5.18 -2.07 0.79
CA ASN A 69 -6.25 -3.06 0.88
C ASN A 69 -7.40 -2.79 -0.09
N GLN A 70 -7.73 -1.53 -0.36
CA GLN A 70 -8.72 -1.18 -1.38
C GLN A 70 -8.26 -1.59 -2.79
N ILE A 71 -6.99 -1.36 -3.13
CA ILE A 71 -6.44 -1.76 -4.43
C ILE A 71 -6.37 -3.28 -4.56
N LEU A 72 -6.03 -4.00 -3.48
CA LEU A 72 -6.07 -5.47 -3.48
C LEU A 72 -7.47 -6.00 -3.80
N LYS A 73 -8.51 -5.45 -3.17
CA LYS A 73 -9.90 -5.82 -3.48
C LYS A 73 -10.25 -5.58 -4.94
N ARG A 74 -9.81 -4.44 -5.51
CA ARG A 74 -10.02 -4.14 -6.94
C ARG A 74 -9.29 -5.11 -7.85
N LEU A 75 -8.03 -5.43 -7.54
CA LEU A 75 -7.26 -6.44 -8.29
C LEU A 75 -7.93 -7.80 -8.27
N GLN A 76 -8.42 -8.24 -7.11
CA GLN A 76 -9.15 -9.51 -7.00
C GLN A 76 -10.40 -9.49 -7.89
N HIS A 77 -11.17 -8.40 -7.86
CA HIS A 77 -12.35 -8.25 -8.71
C HIS A 77 -12.01 -8.32 -10.21
N HIS A 78 -11.04 -7.52 -10.66
CA HIS A 78 -10.61 -7.50 -12.06
C HIS A 78 -9.96 -8.82 -12.49
N ASN A 79 -9.29 -9.54 -11.58
CA ASN A 79 -8.72 -10.85 -11.89
C ASN A 79 -9.81 -11.90 -12.14
N ILE A 80 -10.87 -11.89 -11.32
CA ILE A 80 -12.03 -12.76 -11.51
C ILE A 80 -12.72 -12.42 -12.85
N ALA A 81 -12.95 -11.13 -13.13
CA ALA A 81 -13.55 -10.69 -14.39
C ALA A 81 -12.68 -11.07 -15.61
N PHE A 82 -11.37 -10.87 -15.52
CA PHE A 82 -10.41 -11.29 -16.54
C PHE A 82 -10.48 -12.80 -16.79
N TYR A 83 -10.49 -13.61 -15.72
CA TYR A 83 -10.59 -15.06 -15.83
C TYR A 83 -11.89 -15.51 -16.51
N HIS A 84 -13.04 -14.91 -16.13
CA HIS A 84 -14.31 -15.21 -16.79
C HIS A 84 -14.33 -14.81 -18.26
N ALA A 85 -13.77 -13.63 -18.59
CA ALA A 85 -13.64 -13.19 -19.98
C ALA A 85 -12.73 -14.12 -20.78
N LEU A 86 -11.60 -14.53 -20.20
CA LEU A 86 -10.65 -15.45 -20.81
C LEU A 86 -11.30 -16.81 -21.08
N LYS A 87 -11.97 -17.40 -20.08
CA LYS A 87 -12.68 -18.68 -20.21
C LYS A 87 -13.73 -18.65 -21.32
N LYS A 88 -14.48 -17.53 -21.42
CA LYS A 88 -15.48 -17.33 -22.47
C LYS A 88 -14.85 -17.24 -23.86
N GLU A 89 -13.73 -16.52 -24.00
CA GLU A 89 -13.03 -16.38 -25.29
C GLU A 89 -12.30 -17.67 -25.70
N SER A 90 -11.76 -18.44 -24.75
CA SER A 90 -11.00 -19.67 -25.03
C SER A 90 -11.87 -20.92 -25.28
N LYS A 91 -13.19 -20.85 -25.04
CA LYS A 91 -14.11 -22.01 -25.09
C LYS A 91 -13.62 -23.21 -24.27
N ILE A 92 -12.87 -22.95 -23.20
CA ILE A 92 -12.42 -23.98 -22.28
C ILE A 92 -13.56 -24.22 -21.28
N ASP A 93 -14.19 -25.39 -21.34
CA ASP A 93 -15.22 -25.85 -20.39
C ASP A 93 -14.65 -26.07 -18.98
#